data_AF-A0AAD4BCH8-F1
#
_entry.id   AF-A0AAD4BCH8-F1
#
_cell.length_a   1.000
_cell.length_b   1.000
_cell.length_c   1.000
_cell.angle_alpha   90.00
_cell.angle_beta   90.00
_cell.angle_gamma   90.00
#
_symmetry.space_group_name_H-M   'P 1'
#
loop_
_entity.id
_entity.type
_entity.pdbx_description
1 polymer ?
#
loop_
_entity_poly.entity_id
_entity_poly.type
_entity_poly.pdbx_seq_one_letter_code
_entity_poly.pdbx_strand_id
1 'polypeptide(L)'
;MARIGALASLEDGLVFLWAMEKIYLDAWSIVYAALPEASSSQVLEAQSQVDLTAKAITDLSYNWSSSNPDFAQFVKELGDLVDDYFTPVMAGHSLAGRSAREALAYAEAIWARVVELEAEFWPDEGEEDTLRA
;
A
#
# COMPACT_ATOMS: atom_id res chain seq x y z
N MET A 1 9.17 10.06 -0.56
CA MET A 1 9.82 9.13 0.39
C MET A 1 10.91 9.83 1.23
N ALA A 2 12.15 10.00 0.75
CA ALA A 2 13.28 10.50 1.57
C ALA A 2 13.07 11.87 2.23
N ARG A 3 12.37 12.78 1.55
CA ARG A 3 12.07 14.12 2.08
C ARG A 3 11.13 14.09 3.29
N ILE A 4 10.15 13.19 3.30
CA ILE A 4 9.20 13.07 4.42
C ILE A 4 9.92 12.50 5.64
N GLY A 5 10.72 11.44 5.47
CA GLY A 5 11.51 10.88 6.57
C GLY A 5 12.56 11.82 7.17
N ALA A 6 13.02 12.83 6.42
CA ALA A 6 14.06 13.76 6.87
C ALA A 6 13.53 15.08 7.43
N LEU A 7 12.40 15.58 6.92
CA LEU A 7 11.95 16.96 7.17
C LEU A 7 10.51 17.07 7.67
N ALA A 8 9.71 16.02 7.56
CA ALA A 8 8.32 16.08 7.99
C ALA A 8 8.22 15.88 9.51
N SER A 9 7.11 16.37 10.07
CA SER A 9 6.77 16.05 11.45
C SER A 9 6.38 14.57 11.59
N LEU A 10 6.32 14.08 12.83
CA LEU A 10 6.03 12.68 13.09
C LEU A 10 4.67 12.27 12.52
N GLU A 11 3.64 13.10 12.68
CA GLU A 11 2.30 12.83 12.16
C GLU A 11 2.25 12.77 10.64
N ASP A 12 3.01 13.63 9.97
CA ASP A 12 3.10 13.62 8.51
C ASP A 12 3.79 12.33 8.03
N GLY A 13 4.82 11.89 8.75
CA GLY A 13 5.50 10.62 8.50
C GLY A 13 4.60 9.41 8.75
N LEU A 14 3.75 9.45 9.78
CA LEU A 14 2.79 8.39 10.07
C LEU A 14 1.71 8.27 9.00
N VAL A 15 1.12 9.39 8.58
CA VAL A 15 0.13 9.40 7.48
C VAL A 15 0.77 8.88 6.20
N PHE A 16 2.00 9.31 5.89
CA PHE A 16 2.73 8.85 4.72
C PHE A 16 2.99 7.33 4.74
N LEU A 17 3.48 6.80 5.88
CA LEU A 17 3.75 5.38 6.05
C LEU A 17 2.46 4.57 5.90
N TRP A 18 1.41 4.93 6.65
CA TRP A 18 0.12 4.25 6.54
C TRP A 18 -0.42 4.28 5.11
N ALA A 19 -0.35 5.43 4.43
CA ALA A 19 -0.86 5.57 3.07
C ALA A 19 -0.21 4.60 2.07
N MET A 20 1.12 4.47 2.13
CA MET A 20 1.86 3.54 1.27
C MET A 20 1.42 2.09 1.50
N GLU A 21 1.41 1.66 2.77
CA GLU A 21 1.09 0.27 3.12
C GLU A 21 -0.38 -0.05 2.82
N LYS A 22 -1.27 0.93 3.00
CA LYS A 22 -2.70 0.79 2.72
C LYS A 22 -2.98 0.61 1.22
N ILE A 23 -2.31 1.36 0.35
CA ILE A 23 -2.47 1.21 -1.10
C ILE A 23 -2.00 -0.16 -1.57
N TYR A 24 -0.87 -0.65 -1.05
CA TYR A 24 -0.39 -2.01 -1.32
C TYR A 24 -1.39 -3.06 -0.84
N LEU A 25 -1.89 -2.93 0.39
CA LEU A 25 -2.89 -3.85 0.93
C LEU A 25 -4.13 -3.96 0.04
N ASP A 26 -4.65 -2.84 -0.44
CA ASP A 26 -5.85 -2.82 -1.27
C ASP A 26 -5.60 -3.37 -2.67
N ALA A 27 -4.53 -2.93 -3.33
CA ALA A 27 -4.18 -3.39 -4.67
C ALA A 27 -3.91 -4.91 -4.71
N TRP A 28 -3.06 -5.40 -3.81
CA TRP A 28 -2.69 -6.82 -3.78
C TRP A 28 -3.82 -7.71 -3.26
N SER A 29 -4.73 -7.20 -2.43
CA SER A 29 -5.97 -7.93 -2.09
C SER A 29 -6.82 -8.20 -3.31
N ILE A 30 -6.98 -7.22 -4.20
CA ILE A 30 -7.74 -7.39 -5.44
C ILE A 30 -7.04 -8.39 -6.36
N VAL A 31 -5.72 -8.26 -6.53
CA VAL A 31 -4.94 -9.18 -7.36
C VAL A 31 -5.04 -10.61 -6.84
N TYR A 32 -4.78 -10.84 -5.55
CA TYR A 32 -4.80 -12.18 -4.96
C TYR A 32 -6.19 -12.84 -5.08
N ALA A 33 -7.26 -12.07 -4.86
CA ALA A 33 -8.63 -12.57 -5.01
C ALA A 33 -9.02 -12.88 -6.47
N ALA A 34 -8.37 -12.25 -7.44
CA ALA A 34 -8.59 -12.47 -8.86
C ALA A 34 -7.75 -13.63 -9.44
N LEU A 35 -6.72 -14.10 -8.71
CA LEU A 35 -5.95 -15.25 -9.14
C LEU A 35 -6.86 -16.49 -9.17
N PRO A 36 -6.79 -17.31 -10.23
CA PRO A 36 -7.47 -18.59 -10.23
C PRO A 36 -6.97 -19.37 -9.03
N GLU A 37 -7.87 -19.87 -8.17
CA GLU A 37 -7.45 -20.85 -7.18
C GLU A 37 -6.69 -21.95 -7.93
N ALA A 38 -5.48 -22.25 -7.49
CA ALA A 38 -4.72 -23.40 -7.98
C ALA A 38 -5.38 -24.71 -7.49
N SER A 39 -6.70 -24.83 -7.59
CA SER A 39 -7.47 -26.02 -7.28
C SER A 39 -7.59 -26.87 -8.54
N SER A 40 -6.53 -27.63 -8.82
CA SER A 40 -6.59 -29.08 -9.00
C SER A 40 -5.31 -29.58 -9.66
N SER A 41 -4.65 -30.50 -8.96
CA SER A 41 -3.64 -31.40 -9.49
C SER A 41 -3.98 -31.85 -10.92
N GLN A 42 -2.95 -31.88 -11.78
CA GLN A 42 -2.89 -32.49 -13.12
C GLN A 42 -2.79 -31.49 -14.29
N VAL A 43 -1.61 -30.90 -14.49
CA VAL A 43 -0.95 -31.02 -15.81
C VAL A 43 0.54 -31.25 -15.54
N LEU A 44 0.98 -32.46 -15.86
CA LEU A 44 2.35 -32.91 -15.78
C LEU A 44 3.07 -32.54 -17.09
N GLU A 45 4.32 -32.11 -16.93
CA GLU A 45 5.44 -32.36 -17.87
C GLU A 45 5.81 -31.33 -18.97
N ALA A 46 5.26 -30.10 -18.97
CA ALA A 46 5.83 -29.01 -19.79
C ALA A 46 6.04 -27.66 -19.07
N GLN A 47 5.83 -27.60 -17.75
CA GLN A 47 5.47 -26.37 -17.02
C GLN A 47 6.52 -25.78 -16.05
N SER A 48 7.80 -26.13 -16.14
CA SER A 48 8.75 -25.78 -15.06
C SER A 48 9.05 -24.29 -14.85
N GLN A 49 8.85 -23.41 -15.85
CA GLN A 49 9.04 -21.95 -15.68
C GLN A 49 7.73 -21.20 -15.43
N VAL A 50 6.66 -21.54 -16.15
CA VAL A 50 5.35 -20.90 -15.99
C VAL A 50 4.77 -21.18 -14.60
N ASP A 51 5.00 -22.37 -14.05
CA ASP A 51 4.59 -22.74 -12.70
C ASP A 51 5.38 -21.95 -11.63
N LEU A 52 6.68 -21.72 -11.85
CA LEU A 52 7.49 -20.90 -10.94
C LEU A 52 7.06 -19.43 -10.95
N THR A 53 6.78 -18.85 -12.12
CA THR A 53 6.27 -17.48 -12.22
C THR A 53 4.88 -17.35 -11.62
N ALA A 54 3.98 -18.29 -11.89
CA ALA A 54 2.64 -18.30 -11.30
C ALA A 54 2.71 -18.40 -9.78
N LYS A 55 3.54 -19.31 -9.25
CA LYS A 55 3.78 -19.44 -7.80
C LYS A 55 4.35 -18.14 -7.22
N ALA A 56 5.34 -17.53 -7.88
CA ALA A 56 5.93 -16.29 -7.42
C ALA A 56 4.89 -15.16 -7.33
N ILE A 57 4.01 -15.02 -8.32
CA ILE A 57 2.93 -14.02 -8.31
C ILE A 57 1.93 -14.33 -7.19
N THR A 58 1.56 -15.59 -6.99
CA THR A 58 0.67 -16.01 -5.89
C THR A 58 1.28 -15.71 -4.52
N ASP A 59 2.54 -16.09 -4.29
CA ASP A 59 3.23 -15.82 -3.02
C ASP A 59 3.35 -14.30 -2.77
N LEU A 60 3.72 -13.54 -3.82
CA LEU A 60 3.90 -12.10 -3.76
C LEU A 60 2.59 -11.38 -3.40
N SER A 61 1.52 -11.69 -4.13
CA SER A 61 0.20 -11.13 -3.89
C SER A 61 -0.39 -11.56 -2.56
N TYR A 62 -0.15 -12.80 -2.10
CA TYR A 62 -0.53 -13.25 -0.77
C TYR A 62 0.09 -12.36 0.31
N ASN A 63 1.41 -12.18 0.27
CA ASN A 63 2.18 -11.47 1.31
C ASN A 63 1.67 -10.06 1.58
N TRP A 64 1.22 -9.34 0.55
CA TRP A 64 0.72 -7.96 0.66
C TRP A 64 -0.81 -7.85 0.61
N SER A 65 -1.54 -8.97 0.63
CA SER A 65 -3.00 -8.94 0.62
C SER A 65 -3.61 -9.04 2.02
N SER A 66 -4.91 -8.77 2.10
CA SER A 66 -5.76 -9.07 3.26
C SER A 66 -5.87 -10.56 3.58
N SER A 67 -5.43 -11.46 2.68
CA SER A 67 -5.36 -12.90 2.96
C SER A 67 -4.15 -13.27 3.84
N ASN A 68 -3.14 -12.41 3.92
CA ASN A 68 -2.09 -12.51 4.93
C ASN A 68 -2.50 -11.71 6.18
N PRO A 69 -2.91 -12.37 7.28
CA PRO A 69 -3.40 -11.69 8.47
C PRO A 69 -2.33 -10.81 9.14
N ASP A 70 -1.05 -11.18 9.05
CA ASP A 70 0.03 -10.43 9.69
C ASP A 70 0.22 -9.07 9.03
N PHE A 71 0.22 -9.03 7.69
CA PHE A 71 0.31 -7.76 6.96
C PHE A 71 -0.97 -6.93 7.11
N ALA A 72 -2.14 -7.55 6.99
CA ALA A 72 -3.42 -6.86 7.19
C ALA A 72 -3.52 -6.22 8.58
N GLN A 73 -3.09 -6.93 9.63
CA GLN A 73 -3.06 -6.43 10.99
C GLN A 73 -2.05 -5.30 11.15
N PHE A 74 -0.86 -5.42 10.57
CA PHE A 74 0.15 -4.36 10.57
C PHE A 74 -0.39 -3.04 9.97
N VAL A 75 -1.03 -3.11 8.79
CA VAL A 75 -1.64 -1.92 8.16
C VAL A 75 -2.78 -1.36 9.00
N LYS A 76 -3.58 -2.22 9.63
CA LYS A 76 -4.64 -1.79 10.54
C LYS A 76 -4.06 -1.03 11.75
N GLU A 77 -3.02 -1.57 12.39
CA GLU A 77 -2.38 -0.94 13.55
C GLU A 77 -1.77 0.42 13.20
N LEU A 78 -1.20 0.57 11.99
CA LEU A 78 -0.77 1.88 11.49
C LEU A 78 -1.94 2.86 11.36
N GLY A 79 -3.08 2.40 10.85
CA GLY A 79 -4.29 3.21 10.72
C GLY A 79 -4.84 3.66 12.08
N ASP A 80 -4.97 2.71 13.02
CA ASP A 80 -5.40 3.00 14.39
C ASP A 80 -4.45 4.03 15.04
N LEU A 81 -3.13 3.92 14.82
CA LEU A 81 -2.15 4.86 15.35
C LEU A 81 -2.29 6.27 14.74
N VAL A 82 -2.58 6.37 13.43
CA VAL A 82 -2.88 7.65 12.79
C VAL A 82 -4.14 8.27 13.39
N ASP A 83 -5.21 7.48 13.55
CA ASP A 83 -6.47 7.94 14.14
C ASP A 83 -6.29 8.44 15.58
N ASP A 84 -5.54 7.70 16.39
CA ASP A 84 -5.22 8.09 17.77
C ASP A 84 -4.46 9.42 17.81
N TYR A 85 -3.49 9.61 16.91
CA TYR A 85 -2.70 10.84 16.84
C TYR A 85 -3.53 12.05 16.37
N PHE A 86 -4.51 11.82 15.49
CA PHE A 86 -5.41 12.86 14.98
C PHE A 86 -6.67 13.06 15.82
N THR A 87 -6.95 12.22 16.81
CA THR A 87 -8.11 12.38 17.71
C THR A 87 -8.22 13.79 18.34
N PRO A 88 -7.13 14.41 18.86
CA PRO A 88 -7.19 15.78 19.36
C PRO A 88 -7.47 16.81 18.26
N VAL A 89 -6.96 16.59 17.05
CA VAL A 89 -7.22 17.44 15.87
C VAL A 89 -8.71 17.42 15.52
N MET A 90 -9.34 16.24 15.57
CA MET A 90 -10.77 16.07 15.34
C MET A 90 -11.62 16.82 16.39
N ALA A 91 -11.09 17.01 17.60
CA ALA A 91 -11.70 17.83 18.65
C ALA A 91 -11.39 19.34 18.51
N GLY A 92 -10.68 19.76 17.45
CA GLY A 92 -10.35 21.15 17.16
C GLY A 92 -9.04 21.65 17.76
N HIS A 93 -8.23 20.77 18.36
CA HIS A 93 -6.93 21.15 18.91
C HIS A 93 -5.85 21.27 17.83
N SER A 94 -4.86 22.13 18.07
CA SER A 94 -3.69 22.26 17.22
C SER A 94 -2.75 21.06 17.35
N LEU A 95 -2.08 20.69 16.27
CA LEU A 95 -1.09 19.61 16.23
C LEU A 95 0.18 20.09 15.53
N ALA A 96 1.34 19.85 16.15
CA ALA A 96 2.65 20.30 15.67
C ALA A 96 2.70 21.77 15.20
N GLY A 97 2.05 22.66 15.94
CA GLY A 97 2.01 24.09 15.62
C GLY A 97 1.06 24.48 14.48
N ARG A 98 0.31 23.54 13.91
CA ARG A 98 -0.75 23.78 12.92
C ARG A 98 -2.11 23.83 13.61
N SER A 99 -3.01 24.68 13.12
CA SER A 99 -4.43 24.60 13.51
C SER A 99 -5.02 23.26 13.08
N ALA A 100 -6.13 22.84 13.71
CA ALA A 100 -6.77 21.58 13.37
C ALA A 100 -7.09 21.45 11.87
N ARG A 101 -7.58 22.54 11.25
CA ARG A 101 -7.89 22.58 9.82
C ARG A 101 -6.64 22.39 8.95
N GLU A 102 -5.53 23.03 9.32
CA GLU A 102 -4.28 22.93 8.56
C GLU A 102 -3.66 21.53 8.71
N ALA A 103 -3.73 20.93 9.89
CA ALA A 103 -3.25 19.58 10.13
C ALA A 103 -4.01 18.55 9.26
N LEU A 104 -5.34 18.63 9.22
CA LEU A 104 -6.18 17.77 8.37
C LEU A 104 -5.90 17.99 6.88
N ALA A 105 -5.88 19.24 6.43
CA ALA A 105 -5.62 19.56 5.02
C ALA A 105 -4.25 19.04 4.57
N TYR A 106 -3.25 19.07 5.45
CA TYR A 106 -1.92 18.56 5.13
C TYR A 106 -1.88 17.02 5.11
N ALA A 107 -2.56 16.35 6.04
CA ALA A 107 -2.71 14.89 6.02
C ALA A 107 -3.40 14.41 4.73
N GLU A 108 -4.49 15.09 4.33
CA GLU A 108 -5.19 14.83 3.07
C GLU A 108 -4.27 15.06 1.85
N ALA A 109 -3.44 16.11 1.87
CA ALA A 109 -2.50 16.39 0.80
C ALA A 109 -1.40 15.32 0.70
N ILE A 110 -0.92 14.79 1.84
CA ILE A 110 0.03 13.67 1.85
C ILE A 110 -0.65 12.44 1.23
N TRP A 111 -1.84 12.06 1.70
CA TRP A 111 -2.59 10.94 1.15
C TRP A 111 -2.78 11.06 -0.36
N ALA A 112 -3.28 12.21 -0.83
CA ALA A 112 -3.51 12.46 -2.26
C ALA A 112 -2.21 12.34 -3.07
N ARG A 113 -1.10 12.87 -2.55
CA ARG A 113 0.19 12.78 -3.24
C ARG A 113 0.75 11.35 -3.28
N VAL A 114 0.53 10.56 -2.22
CA VAL A 114 0.93 9.15 -2.23
C VAL A 114 0.10 8.39 -3.25
N VAL A 115 -1.22 8.58 -3.29
CA VAL A 115 -2.09 7.93 -4.31
C VAL A 115 -1.64 8.27 -5.72
N GLU A 116 -1.33 9.54 -6.01
CA GLU A 116 -0.81 9.96 -7.31
C GLU A 116 0.51 9.27 -7.66
N LEU A 117 1.47 9.26 -6.74
CA LEU A 117 2.78 8.62 -6.96
C LEU A 117 2.67 7.10 -7.12
N GLU A 118 1.81 6.45 -6.35
CA GLU A 118 1.59 5.01 -6.44
C GLU A 118 0.84 4.65 -7.74
N ALA A 119 -0.04 5.52 -8.25
CA ALA A 119 -0.65 5.32 -9.56
C ALA A 119 0.38 5.45 -10.70
N GLU A 120 1.28 6.44 -10.63
CA GLU A 120 2.38 6.63 -11.59
C GLU A 120 3.48 5.57 -11.48
N PHE A 121 3.55 4.84 -10.37
CA PHE A 121 4.56 3.78 -10.18
C PHE A 121 4.28 2.56 -11.06
N TRP A 122 3.01 2.25 -11.31
CA TRP A 122 2.63 1.10 -12.13
C TRP A 122 2.79 1.42 -13.62
N PRO A 123 3.31 0.47 -14.42
CA PRO A 123 3.52 0.70 -15.83
C PRO A 123 2.20 0.97 -16.55
N ASP A 124 2.25 1.85 -17.55
CA ASP A 124 1.16 1.99 -18.50
C ASP A 124 1.03 0.71 -19.35
N GLU A 125 -0.17 0.41 -19.84
CA GLU A 125 -0.40 -0.76 -20.68
C GLU A 125 0.53 -0.76 -21.92
N GLY A 126 1.37 -1.80 -22.04
CA GLY A 126 2.32 -1.96 -23.14
C GLY A 126 3.69 -1.31 -22.88
N GLU A 127 3.91 -0.66 -21.73
CA GLU A 127 5.23 -0.16 -21.35
C GLU A 127 6.22 -1.32 -21.12
N GLU A 128 5.74 -2.46 -20.64
CA GLU A 128 6.49 -3.69 -20.39
C GLU A 128 7.16 -4.28 -21.64
N ASP A 129 6.63 -3.98 -22.83
CA ASP A 129 7.19 -4.43 -24.11
C ASP A 129 8.39 -3.57 -24.55
N THR A 130 8.45 -2.32 -24.08
CA THR A 130 9.51 -1.36 -24.46
C THR A 130 10.69 -1.35 -23.49
N LEU A 131 10.45 -1.72 -22.22
CA LEU A 131 11.48 -1.73 -21.17
C LEU A 131 12.37 -2.98 -21.17
N ARG A 132 12.10 -3.96 -22.04
CA ARG A 132 12.89 -5.20 -22.19
C ARG A 132 14.14 -5.09 -23.10
N ALA A 133 14.60 -3.88 -23.42
CA ALA A 133 15.76 -3.65 -24.27
C ALA A 133 17.11 -3.89 -23.56
#